data_AF-A0A7C1W497-F1
#
_entry.id   AF-A0A7C1W497-F1
#
_cell.length_a   1.000
_cell.length_b   1.000
_cell.length_c   1.000
_cell.angle_alpha   90.00
_cell.angle_beta   90.00
_cell.angle_gamma   90.00
#
_symmetry.space_group_name_H-M   'P 1'
#
loop_
_entity.id
_entity.type
_entity.pdbx_description
1 polymer ?
#
loop_
_entity_poly.entity_id
_entity_poly.type
_entity_poly.pdbx_seq_one_letter_code
_entity_poly.pdbx_strand_id
1 'polypeptide(L)'
;SALLSLPAEGLSISDKRAVNEALLRSGANITEMNCVRKHLSAIKGGRLAAAAWPTPMLTLAISDVPGDDPSVIASGPTVGDPTTLADVEKVIGKYGIELPRSVPEFLESAGGETPKPGDERLGRSRVILVAKPDLALEAAASLAREECIEAIILGDAIEGEARDVAREHARLAIRAATQGISRVFLSGGEVTVTIKGEGRGGPNAEYVLALALALDGNPAVRAIACDTDGIDGSEDNAGAIIGPDTLSRAKSLGLDGGAFLDANDSYGFFKALDDLVMTGPTLTNVNDFRAILVNGK
;
A
#
# COMPACT_ATOMS: atom_id res chain seq x y z
N SER A 1 9.84 7.18 -5.29
CA SER A 1 10.28 7.94 -6.50
C SER A 1 11.16 9.17 -6.28
N ALA A 2 11.30 9.73 -5.06
CA ALA A 2 12.06 10.96 -4.84
C ALA A 2 13.59 10.77 -4.86
N LEU A 3 14.07 9.63 -4.35
CA LEU A 3 15.50 9.29 -4.27
C LEU A 3 16.18 9.16 -5.65
N LEU A 4 15.42 8.70 -6.66
CA LEU A 4 15.89 8.56 -8.04
C LEU A 4 15.14 9.55 -8.94
N SER A 5 15.60 10.80 -8.97
CA SER A 5 14.98 11.87 -9.75
C SER A 5 16.01 12.66 -10.55
N LEU A 6 15.85 12.65 -11.87
CA LEU A 6 16.59 13.49 -12.80
C LEU A 6 15.57 14.27 -13.65
N PRO A 7 15.58 15.62 -13.63
CA PRO A 7 14.78 16.40 -14.57
C PRO A 7 15.14 16.07 -16.01
N ALA A 8 14.17 16.20 -16.92
CA ALA A 8 14.46 16.13 -18.34
C ALA A 8 15.38 17.29 -18.75
N GLU A 9 16.09 17.13 -19.87
CA GLU A 9 16.97 18.18 -20.39
C GLU A 9 16.19 19.48 -20.61
N GLY A 10 16.77 20.61 -20.18
CA GLY A 10 16.10 21.92 -20.21
C GLY A 10 15.17 22.19 -19.02
N LEU A 11 14.85 21.21 -18.18
CA LEU A 11 14.06 21.40 -16.97
C LEU A 11 14.93 21.49 -15.72
N SER A 12 14.58 22.38 -14.80
CA SER A 12 15.20 22.43 -13.48
C SER A 12 14.48 21.54 -12.46
N ILE A 13 15.15 21.25 -11.33
CA ILE A 13 14.49 20.59 -10.21
C ILE A 13 13.36 21.46 -9.63
N SER A 14 13.50 22.79 -9.71
CA SER A 14 12.48 23.75 -9.27
C SER A 14 11.23 23.65 -10.13
N ASP A 15 11.36 23.48 -11.45
CA ASP A 15 10.22 23.29 -12.34
C ASP A 15 9.44 22.02 -11.98
N LYS A 16 10.15 20.91 -11.75
CA LYS A 16 9.51 19.66 -11.32
C LYS A 16 8.82 19.77 -9.97
N ARG A 17 9.41 20.51 -9.02
CA ARG A 17 8.78 20.78 -7.72
C ARG A 17 7.50 21.58 -7.90
N ALA A 18 7.54 22.66 -8.67
CA ALA A 18 6.37 23.50 -8.93
C ALA A 18 5.21 22.71 -9.56
N VAL A 19 5.48 21.90 -10.59
CA VAL A 19 4.45 21.05 -11.21
C VAL A 19 3.91 20.00 -10.24
N ASN A 20 4.77 19.35 -9.45
CA ASN A 20 4.32 18.36 -8.47
C ASN A 20 3.47 18.98 -7.36
N GLU A 21 3.82 20.17 -6.87
CA GLU A 21 3.02 20.90 -5.89
C GLU A 21 1.66 21.31 -6.46
N ALA A 22 1.62 21.78 -7.72
CA ALA A 22 0.36 22.13 -8.38
C ALA A 22 -0.57 20.92 -8.52
N LEU A 23 -0.03 19.76 -8.94
CA LEU A 23 -0.77 18.50 -9.05
C LEU A 23 -1.33 18.03 -7.70
N LEU A 24 -0.54 18.13 -6.62
CA LEU A 24 -0.98 17.79 -5.27
C LEU A 24 -2.13 18.71 -4.82
N ARG A 25 -1.98 20.02 -5.02
CA ARG A 25 -2.99 21.02 -4.63
C ARG A 25 -4.29 20.90 -5.42
N SER A 26 -4.24 20.39 -6.65
CA SER A 26 -5.43 20.21 -7.48
C SER A 26 -6.23 18.95 -7.14
N GLY A 27 -5.70 18.09 -6.26
CA GLY A 27 -6.32 16.79 -5.95
C GLY A 27 -6.20 15.79 -7.11
N ALA A 28 -5.16 15.92 -7.97
CA ALA A 28 -4.90 14.94 -9.00
C ALA A 28 -4.61 13.57 -8.37
N ASN A 29 -5.17 12.50 -8.93
CA ASN A 29 -4.91 11.16 -8.40
C ASN A 29 -3.50 10.68 -8.76
N ILE A 30 -3.02 9.64 -8.08
CA ILE A 30 -1.64 9.16 -8.24
C ILE A 30 -1.30 8.74 -9.67
N THR A 31 -2.26 8.19 -10.41
CA THR A 31 -2.09 7.78 -11.81
C THR A 31 -1.89 8.98 -12.73
N GLU A 32 -2.71 10.02 -12.58
CA GLU A 32 -2.60 11.28 -13.32
C GLU A 32 -1.28 12.00 -12.98
N MET A 33 -0.93 12.04 -11.70
CA MET A 33 0.33 12.61 -11.25
C MET A 33 1.53 11.88 -11.85
N ASN A 34 1.51 10.55 -11.85
CA ASN A 34 2.59 9.74 -12.42
C ASN A 34 2.71 9.91 -13.93
N CYS A 35 1.59 10.04 -14.65
CA CYS A 35 1.59 10.36 -16.08
C CYS A 35 2.43 11.61 -16.38
N VAL A 36 2.12 12.74 -15.73
CA VAL A 36 2.87 14.01 -15.91
C VAL A 36 4.33 13.85 -15.47
N ARG A 37 4.56 13.26 -14.28
CA ARG A 37 5.91 13.14 -13.71
C ARG A 37 6.85 12.26 -14.52
N LYS A 38 6.35 11.22 -15.20
CA LYS A 38 7.16 10.40 -16.11
C LYS A 38 7.65 11.24 -17.28
N HIS A 39 6.75 12.00 -17.92
CA HIS A 39 7.06 12.85 -19.06
C HIS A 39 8.10 13.93 -18.74
N LEU A 40 8.09 14.51 -17.54
CA LEU A 40 9.05 15.55 -17.11
C LEU A 40 10.39 15.01 -16.56
N SER A 41 10.71 13.74 -16.80
CA SER A 41 11.87 13.08 -16.18
C SER A 41 12.80 12.46 -17.21
N ALA A 42 14.12 12.64 -17.08
CA ALA A 42 15.10 12.02 -17.97
C ALA A 42 15.25 10.50 -17.77
N ILE A 43 14.76 9.95 -16.65
CA ILE A 43 15.02 8.55 -16.27
C ILE A 43 13.76 7.71 -15.99
N LYS A 44 12.58 8.34 -15.89
CA LYS A 44 11.33 7.64 -15.58
C LYS A 44 10.63 7.23 -16.88
N GLY A 45 9.64 6.34 -16.80
CA GLY A 45 8.86 5.89 -17.96
C GLY A 45 9.73 5.23 -19.05
N GLY A 46 10.61 4.30 -18.64
CA GLY A 46 11.45 3.52 -19.54
C GLY A 46 12.73 4.22 -20.00
N ARG A 47 12.90 5.52 -19.68
CA ARG A 47 14.06 6.29 -20.16
C ARG A 47 15.40 5.83 -19.59
N LEU A 48 15.44 5.27 -18.38
CA LEU A 48 16.69 4.68 -17.86
C LEU A 48 17.13 3.46 -18.66
N ALA A 49 16.19 2.57 -19.01
CA ALA A 49 16.47 1.44 -19.89
C ALA A 49 16.87 1.92 -21.30
N ALA A 50 16.15 2.91 -21.84
CA ALA A 50 16.45 3.47 -23.15
C ALA A 50 17.85 4.12 -23.21
N ALA A 51 18.30 4.76 -22.13
CA ALA A 51 19.64 5.35 -22.04
C ALA A 51 20.75 4.30 -21.94
N ALA A 52 20.46 3.11 -21.40
CA ALA A 52 21.42 2.00 -21.30
C ALA A 52 21.51 1.15 -22.58
N TRP A 53 20.53 1.29 -23.48
CA TRP A 53 20.49 0.54 -24.73
C TRP A 53 21.77 0.79 -25.57
N PRO A 54 22.35 -0.26 -26.19
CA PRO A 54 21.85 -1.63 -26.37
C PRO A 54 22.26 -2.63 -25.28
N THR A 55 22.76 -2.16 -24.13
CA THR A 55 23.21 -3.02 -23.02
C THR A 55 22.02 -3.73 -22.36
N PRO A 56 22.11 -5.04 -22.07
CA PRO A 56 21.07 -5.73 -21.30
C PRO A 56 20.88 -5.13 -19.91
N MET A 57 19.61 -5.01 -19.49
CA MET A 57 19.26 -4.48 -18.17
C MET A 57 18.35 -5.46 -17.45
N LEU A 58 18.69 -5.79 -16.20
CA LEU A 58 17.85 -6.56 -15.29
C LEU A 58 17.45 -5.67 -14.12
N THR A 59 16.13 -5.51 -13.93
CA THR A 59 15.55 -4.84 -12.77
C THR A 59 15.01 -5.90 -11.83
N LEU A 60 15.49 -5.91 -10.59
CA LEU A 60 14.88 -6.65 -9.48
C LEU A 60 14.11 -5.65 -8.64
N ALA A 61 12.81 -5.83 -8.51
CA ALA A 61 11.94 -4.87 -7.83
C ALA A 61 11.16 -5.51 -6.68
N ILE A 62 10.92 -4.71 -5.65
CA ILE A 62 9.96 -4.97 -4.58
C ILE A 62 8.75 -4.10 -4.89
N SER A 63 7.56 -4.71 -4.86
CA SER A 63 6.31 -4.01 -5.13
C SER A 63 5.61 -3.66 -3.83
N ASP A 64 5.35 -2.38 -3.65
CA ASP A 64 4.45 -1.78 -2.66
C ASP A 64 3.20 -1.19 -3.34
N VAL A 65 2.97 -1.54 -4.61
CA VAL A 65 1.94 -0.94 -5.47
C VAL A 65 0.80 -1.94 -5.68
N PRO A 66 -0.47 -1.55 -5.45
CA PRO A 66 -1.62 -2.37 -5.79
C PRO A 66 -1.59 -2.87 -7.25
N GLY A 67 -1.77 -4.17 -7.45
CA GLY A 67 -1.76 -4.80 -8.78
C GLY A 67 -0.37 -4.98 -9.40
N ASP A 68 0.70 -4.64 -8.67
CA ASP A 68 2.08 -4.96 -9.02
C ASP A 68 2.59 -4.45 -10.38
N ASP A 69 1.97 -3.41 -10.96
CA ASP A 69 2.38 -2.89 -12.26
C ASP A 69 3.83 -2.32 -12.21
N PRO A 70 4.80 -2.95 -12.90
CA PRO A 70 6.18 -2.48 -12.92
C PRO A 70 6.34 -1.07 -13.52
N SER A 71 5.38 -0.60 -14.32
CA SER A 71 5.37 0.75 -14.89
C SER A 71 5.11 1.84 -13.83
N VAL A 72 4.52 1.46 -12.69
CA VAL A 72 4.19 2.36 -11.59
C VAL A 72 5.28 2.37 -10.53
N ILE A 73 5.90 1.22 -10.24
CA ILE A 73 6.98 1.07 -9.26
C ILE A 73 8.13 2.03 -9.60
N ALA A 74 8.46 2.93 -8.68
CA ALA A 74 9.42 4.02 -8.88
C ALA A 74 9.18 4.89 -10.14
N SER A 75 7.94 4.93 -10.64
CA SER A 75 7.53 5.53 -11.92
C SER A 75 8.16 4.83 -13.15
N GLY A 76 8.40 3.52 -13.06
CA GLY A 76 8.77 2.64 -14.17
C GLY A 76 10.01 3.07 -14.94
N PRO A 77 11.18 3.30 -14.31
CA PRO A 77 12.36 3.81 -15.01
C PRO A 77 12.87 2.90 -16.13
N THR A 78 12.60 1.59 -16.03
CA THR A 78 13.11 0.56 -16.95
C THR A 78 12.01 -0.14 -17.76
N VAL A 79 10.77 0.36 -17.65
CA VAL A 79 9.54 -0.20 -18.23
C VAL A 79 8.87 0.84 -19.11
N GLY A 80 8.36 0.43 -20.27
CA GLY A 80 7.67 1.33 -21.18
C GLY A 80 6.46 1.99 -20.53
N ASP A 81 6.26 3.27 -20.80
CA ASP A 81 5.15 4.05 -20.26
C ASP A 81 3.99 4.10 -21.26
N PRO A 82 2.82 3.53 -20.94
CA PRO A 82 1.69 3.51 -21.86
C PRO A 82 1.01 4.87 -22.00
N THR A 83 1.26 5.81 -21.08
CA THR A 83 0.68 7.16 -21.14
C THR A 83 1.34 8.00 -22.22
N THR A 84 0.64 9.01 -22.73
CA THR A 84 1.08 9.83 -23.87
C THR A 84 1.13 11.31 -23.51
N LEU A 85 1.77 12.12 -24.36
CA LEU A 85 1.69 13.59 -24.26
C LEU A 85 0.24 14.10 -24.27
N ALA A 86 -0.66 13.48 -25.03
CA ALA A 86 -2.08 13.85 -25.03
C ALA A 86 -2.75 13.60 -23.68
N ASP A 87 -2.30 12.59 -22.91
CA ASP A 87 -2.81 12.36 -21.56
C ASP A 87 -2.26 13.39 -20.57
N VAL A 88 -1.00 13.81 -20.73
CA VAL A 88 -0.44 14.93 -19.98
C VAL A 88 -1.27 16.20 -20.20
N GLU A 89 -1.55 16.54 -21.46
CA GLU A 89 -2.39 17.70 -21.81
C GLU A 89 -3.78 17.63 -21.17
N LYS A 90 -4.43 16.46 -21.20
CA LYS A 90 -5.73 16.25 -20.53
C LYS A 90 -5.63 16.49 -19.04
N VAL A 91 -4.58 16.00 -18.36
CA VAL A 91 -4.41 16.19 -16.91
C VAL A 91 -4.19 17.66 -16.59
N ILE A 92 -3.28 18.33 -17.29
CA ILE A 92 -3.00 19.76 -17.08
C ILE A 92 -4.25 20.60 -17.33
N GLY A 93 -4.99 20.33 -18.41
CA GLY A 93 -6.22 21.03 -18.75
C GLY A 93 -7.37 20.76 -17.76
N LYS A 94 -7.55 19.49 -17.33
CA LYS A 94 -8.58 19.09 -16.36
C LYS A 94 -8.48 19.88 -15.06
N TYR A 95 -7.26 20.12 -14.60
CA TYR A 95 -6.99 20.78 -13.32
C TYR A 95 -6.60 22.26 -13.44
N GLY A 96 -6.51 22.80 -14.66
CA GLY A 96 -6.10 24.19 -14.90
C GLY A 96 -4.72 24.52 -14.34
N ILE A 97 -3.78 23.57 -14.45
CA ILE A 97 -2.45 23.72 -13.83
C ILE A 97 -1.61 24.72 -14.62
N GLU A 98 -1.14 25.76 -13.94
CA GLU A 98 -0.16 26.70 -14.48
C GLU A 98 1.23 26.06 -14.50
N LEU A 99 1.82 25.97 -15.69
CA LEU A 99 3.13 25.35 -15.89
C LEU A 99 4.24 26.40 -15.95
N PRO A 100 5.43 26.14 -15.36
CA PRO A 100 6.63 26.92 -15.64
C PRO A 100 6.91 26.94 -17.15
N ARG A 101 7.41 28.07 -17.67
CA ARG A 101 7.62 28.27 -19.11
C ARG A 101 8.47 27.19 -19.78
N SER A 102 9.47 26.65 -19.08
CA SER A 102 10.35 25.58 -19.58
C SER A 102 9.60 24.26 -19.83
N VAL A 103 8.46 24.03 -19.18
CA VAL A 103 7.73 22.76 -19.24
C VAL A 103 6.99 22.58 -20.58
N PRO A 104 6.15 23.52 -21.04
CA PRO A 104 5.55 23.44 -22.39
C PRO A 104 6.60 23.34 -23.49
N GLU A 105 7.66 24.17 -23.44
CA GLU A 105 8.76 24.15 -24.40
C GLU A 105 9.42 22.76 -24.50
N PHE A 106 9.58 22.07 -23.36
CA PHE A 106 10.08 20.70 -23.34
C PHE A 106 9.06 19.67 -23.85
N LEU A 107 7.79 19.75 -23.45
CA LEU A 107 6.75 18.78 -23.84
C LEU A 107 6.49 18.79 -25.35
N GLU A 108 6.64 19.93 -26.01
CA GLU A 108 6.52 20.08 -27.47
C GLU A 108 7.76 19.58 -28.23
N SER A 109 8.86 19.30 -27.53
CA SER A 109 10.11 18.82 -28.14
C SER A 109 10.07 17.31 -28.44
N ALA A 110 11.02 16.84 -29.25
CA ALA A 110 11.20 15.40 -29.50
C ALA A 110 11.52 14.59 -28.23
N GLY A 111 11.97 15.23 -27.14
CA GLY A 111 12.23 14.62 -25.86
C GLY A 111 11.02 14.52 -24.93
N GLY A 112 9.90 15.18 -25.27
CA GLY A 112 8.70 15.25 -24.44
C GLY A 112 8.06 13.89 -24.18
N GLU A 113 8.01 13.04 -25.20
CA GLU A 113 7.35 11.73 -25.15
C GLU A 113 8.22 10.65 -24.49
N THR A 114 7.58 9.71 -23.77
CA THR A 114 8.23 8.58 -23.09
C THR A 114 8.33 7.36 -24.01
N PRO A 115 9.38 6.51 -23.89
CA PRO A 115 9.42 5.19 -24.51
C PRO A 115 8.14 4.38 -24.24
N LYS A 116 7.48 3.96 -25.31
CA LYS A 116 6.20 3.22 -25.24
C LYS A 116 6.45 1.73 -25.03
N PRO A 117 5.47 0.96 -24.53
CA PRO A 117 5.52 -0.49 -24.58
C PRO A 117 5.82 -0.97 -26.01
N GLY A 118 6.86 -1.79 -26.17
CA GLY A 118 7.33 -2.27 -27.48
C GLY A 118 8.41 -1.42 -28.16
N ASP A 119 8.85 -0.30 -27.57
CA ASP A 119 10.02 0.45 -28.05
C ASP A 119 11.26 -0.45 -28.11
N GLU A 120 11.97 -0.45 -29.25
CA GLU A 120 13.13 -1.31 -29.50
C GLU A 120 14.21 -1.13 -28.41
N ARG A 121 14.35 0.09 -27.89
CA ARG A 121 15.34 0.40 -26.86
C ARG A 121 15.07 -0.31 -25.54
N LEU A 122 13.85 -0.79 -25.33
CA LEU A 122 13.44 -1.56 -24.16
C LEU A 122 13.54 -3.07 -24.37
N GLY A 123 13.80 -3.54 -25.60
CA GLY A 123 13.77 -4.97 -25.95
C GLY A 123 14.81 -5.85 -25.24
N ARG A 124 15.78 -5.24 -24.54
CA ARG A 124 16.80 -5.92 -23.71
C ARG A 124 16.68 -5.60 -22.22
N SER A 125 15.61 -4.92 -21.82
CA SER A 125 15.24 -4.69 -20.42
C SER A 125 14.34 -5.82 -19.93
N ARG A 126 14.63 -6.36 -18.75
CA ARG A 126 13.81 -7.36 -18.07
C ARG A 126 13.55 -6.90 -16.64
N VAL A 127 12.32 -7.11 -16.18
CA VAL A 127 11.92 -6.83 -14.79
C VAL A 127 11.46 -8.12 -14.12
N ILE A 128 11.92 -8.33 -12.90
CA ILE A 128 11.51 -9.43 -12.02
C ILE A 128 11.07 -8.81 -10.70
N LEU A 129 9.82 -9.06 -10.32
CA LEU A 129 9.34 -8.75 -8.98
C LEU A 129 9.81 -9.86 -8.03
N VAL A 130 10.67 -9.51 -7.09
CA VAL A 130 11.28 -10.46 -6.14
C VAL A 130 10.57 -10.49 -4.79
N ALA A 131 9.77 -9.45 -4.50
CA ALA A 131 8.86 -9.39 -3.37
C ALA A 131 7.63 -8.57 -3.78
N LYS A 132 6.46 -9.03 -3.36
CA LYS A 132 5.15 -8.41 -3.61
C LYS A 132 4.13 -8.93 -2.58
N PRO A 133 3.00 -8.25 -2.37
CA PRO A 133 2.06 -8.57 -1.31
C PRO A 133 1.55 -10.02 -1.35
N ASP A 134 1.22 -10.55 -2.54
CA ASP A 134 0.73 -11.94 -2.69
C ASP A 134 1.74 -13.01 -2.23
N LEU A 135 3.05 -12.78 -2.40
CA LEU A 135 4.10 -13.70 -1.97
C LEU A 135 4.16 -13.79 -0.44
N ALA A 136 3.94 -12.68 0.26
CA ALA A 136 3.86 -12.67 1.71
C ALA A 136 2.64 -13.46 2.21
N LEU A 137 1.49 -13.30 1.54
CA LEU A 137 0.27 -14.04 1.85
C LEU A 137 0.41 -15.53 1.56
N GLU A 138 0.99 -15.92 0.42
CA GLU A 138 1.21 -17.34 0.08
C GLU A 138 2.23 -18.00 1.01
N ALA A 139 3.22 -17.27 1.52
CA ALA A 139 4.12 -17.78 2.54
C ALA A 139 3.36 -18.13 3.83
N ALA A 140 2.48 -17.24 4.31
CA ALA A 140 1.63 -17.52 5.46
C ALA A 140 0.60 -18.63 5.18
N ALA A 141 0.05 -18.69 3.98
CA ALA A 141 -0.87 -19.76 3.57
C ALA A 141 -0.18 -21.12 3.55
N SER A 142 1.08 -21.18 3.11
CA SER A 142 1.89 -22.40 3.10
C SER A 142 2.13 -22.91 4.53
N LEU A 143 2.50 -22.03 5.46
CA LEU A 143 2.66 -22.37 6.86
C LEU A 143 1.35 -22.92 7.48
N ALA A 144 0.21 -22.30 7.17
CA ALA A 144 -1.07 -22.80 7.67
C ALA A 144 -1.43 -24.18 7.10
N ARG A 145 -1.13 -24.43 5.81
CA ARG A 145 -1.35 -25.73 5.16
C ARG A 145 -0.47 -26.83 5.79
N GLU A 146 0.76 -26.51 6.21
CA GLU A 146 1.65 -27.42 6.94
C GLU A 146 1.04 -27.86 8.29
N GLU A 147 0.31 -26.96 8.95
CA GLU A 147 -0.43 -27.23 10.19
C GLU A 147 -1.84 -27.81 9.95
N CYS A 148 -2.14 -28.28 8.73
CA CYS A 148 -3.46 -28.80 8.32
C CYS A 148 -4.62 -27.79 8.48
N ILE A 149 -4.33 -26.49 8.46
CA ILE A 149 -5.33 -25.42 8.52
C ILE A 149 -5.61 -24.94 7.09
N GLU A 150 -6.89 -24.89 6.70
CA GLU A 150 -7.28 -24.37 5.40
C GLU A 150 -7.00 -22.86 5.32
N ALA A 151 -6.18 -22.44 4.35
CA ALA A 151 -5.86 -21.03 4.12
C ALA A 151 -6.73 -20.45 2.99
N ILE A 152 -7.42 -19.36 3.28
CA ILE A 152 -8.23 -18.59 2.32
C ILE A 152 -7.62 -17.20 2.18
N ILE A 153 -7.04 -16.93 1.01
CA ILE A 153 -6.55 -15.58 0.66
C ILE A 153 -7.73 -14.79 0.09
N LEU A 154 -8.11 -13.72 0.78
CA LEU A 154 -9.22 -12.84 0.41
C LEU A 154 -8.83 -11.84 -0.68
N GLY A 155 -7.54 -11.50 -0.75
CA GLY A 155 -6.97 -10.56 -1.72
C GLY A 155 -5.71 -9.91 -1.17
N ASP A 156 -4.84 -9.45 -2.06
CA ASP A 156 -3.56 -8.80 -1.80
C ASP A 156 -3.60 -7.29 -2.02
N ALA A 157 -4.70 -6.76 -2.55
CA ALA A 157 -4.94 -5.35 -2.81
C ALA A 157 -6.29 -4.89 -2.21
N ILE A 158 -6.57 -5.27 -0.96
CA ILE A 158 -7.78 -4.80 -0.26
C ILE A 158 -7.59 -3.32 0.12
N GLU A 159 -8.51 -2.49 -0.33
CA GLU A 159 -8.61 -1.07 -0.02
C GLU A 159 -9.95 -0.76 0.66
N GLY A 160 -10.01 0.37 1.37
CA GLY A 160 -11.23 0.87 1.99
C GLY A 160 -11.00 1.45 3.38
N GLU A 161 -12.08 1.82 4.06
CA GLU A 161 -12.02 2.25 5.45
C GLU A 161 -11.75 1.04 6.36
N ALA A 162 -10.71 1.14 7.20
CA ALA A 162 -10.23 0.07 8.05
C ALA A 162 -11.35 -0.60 8.86
N ARG A 163 -12.27 0.20 9.42
CA ARG A 163 -13.40 -0.28 10.22
C ARG A 163 -14.41 -1.11 9.42
N ASP A 164 -14.62 -0.77 8.15
CA ASP A 164 -15.60 -1.43 7.31
C ASP A 164 -15.08 -2.77 6.80
N VAL A 165 -13.82 -2.80 6.36
CA VAL A 165 -13.13 -4.04 5.98
C VAL A 165 -13.07 -5.00 7.18
N ALA A 166 -12.76 -4.50 8.38
CA ALA A 166 -12.74 -5.30 9.60
C ALA A 166 -14.09 -5.96 9.90
N ARG A 167 -15.21 -5.25 9.75
CA ARG A 167 -16.56 -5.79 9.96
C ARG A 167 -16.91 -6.84 8.92
N GLU A 168 -16.50 -6.67 7.67
CA GLU A 168 -16.69 -7.68 6.63
C GLU A 168 -15.93 -8.97 6.97
N HIS A 169 -14.65 -8.85 7.30
CA HIS A 169 -13.82 -9.99 7.66
C HIS A 169 -14.29 -10.68 8.95
N ALA A 170 -14.80 -9.94 9.93
CA ALA A 170 -15.42 -10.51 11.14
C ALA A 170 -16.58 -11.46 10.80
N ARG A 171 -17.43 -11.10 9.83
CA ARG A 171 -18.57 -11.93 9.41
C ARG A 171 -18.11 -13.26 8.79
N LEU A 172 -17.00 -13.25 8.05
CA LEU A 172 -16.40 -14.47 7.49
C LEU A 172 -15.87 -15.37 8.61
N ALA A 173 -15.14 -14.79 9.56
CA ALA A 173 -14.60 -15.52 10.70
C ALA A 173 -15.69 -16.13 11.59
N ILE A 174 -16.74 -15.36 11.93
CA ILE A 174 -17.89 -15.83 12.72
C ILE A 174 -18.61 -16.98 12.01
N ARG A 175 -18.77 -16.89 10.68
CA ARG A 175 -19.39 -17.96 9.88
C ARG A 175 -18.57 -19.24 9.94
N ALA A 176 -17.25 -19.17 9.75
CA ALA A 176 -16.36 -20.33 9.86
C ALA A 176 -16.38 -20.94 11.27
N ALA A 177 -16.36 -20.10 12.32
CA ALA A 177 -16.45 -20.54 13.71
C ALA A 177 -17.77 -21.26 14.00
N THR A 178 -18.89 -20.76 13.47
CA THR A 178 -20.22 -21.39 13.61
C THR A 178 -20.27 -22.76 12.93
N GLN A 179 -19.53 -22.93 11.83
CA GLN A 179 -19.42 -24.21 11.13
C GLN A 179 -18.42 -25.17 11.79
N GLY A 180 -17.63 -24.70 12.77
CA GLY A 180 -16.59 -25.49 13.43
C GLY A 180 -15.41 -25.83 12.53
N ILE A 181 -15.14 -25.02 11.50
CA ILE A 181 -14.08 -25.28 10.53
C ILE A 181 -12.82 -24.50 10.90
N SER A 182 -11.69 -25.19 11.03
CA SER A 182 -10.38 -24.55 11.21
C SER A 182 -9.93 -23.88 9.92
N ARG A 183 -9.75 -22.56 9.96
CA ARG A 183 -9.33 -21.76 8.79
C ARG A 183 -8.46 -20.60 9.19
N VAL A 184 -7.57 -20.19 8.30
CA VAL A 184 -6.96 -18.86 8.35
C VAL A 184 -7.44 -18.04 7.16
N PHE A 185 -7.99 -16.86 7.43
CA PHE A 185 -8.26 -15.85 6.40
C PHE A 185 -7.06 -14.92 6.32
N LEU A 186 -6.53 -14.75 5.13
CA LEU A 186 -5.35 -13.92 4.85
C LEU A 186 -5.74 -12.79 3.90
N SER A 187 -5.28 -11.59 4.17
CA SER A 187 -5.46 -10.45 3.25
C SER A 187 -4.31 -9.48 3.36
N GLY A 188 -4.02 -8.81 2.25
CA GLY A 188 -3.10 -7.67 2.19
C GLY A 188 -3.76 -6.48 1.51
N GLY A 189 -2.97 -5.47 1.15
CA GLY A 189 -3.42 -4.22 0.56
C GLY A 189 -3.14 -3.05 1.49
N GLU A 190 -3.93 -1.99 1.38
CA GLU A 190 -3.72 -0.76 2.17
C GLU A 190 -5.07 -0.18 2.56
N VAL A 191 -5.45 -0.38 3.83
CA VAL A 191 -6.66 0.24 4.37
C VAL A 191 -6.36 1.65 4.84
N THR A 192 -7.39 2.50 4.82
CA THR A 192 -7.29 3.91 5.23
C THR A 192 -8.11 4.17 6.48
N VAL A 193 -7.75 5.25 7.18
CA VAL A 193 -8.47 5.74 8.36
C VAL A 193 -8.94 7.16 8.10
N THR A 194 -10.24 7.38 8.22
CA THR A 194 -10.79 8.73 8.28
C THR A 194 -10.58 9.30 9.68
N ILE A 195 -9.59 10.18 9.84
CA ILE A 195 -9.27 10.81 11.13
C ILE A 195 -10.39 11.77 11.55
N LYS A 196 -10.95 11.52 12.75
CA LYS A 196 -12.00 12.33 13.40
C LYS A 196 -11.61 12.78 14.81
N GLY A 197 -10.70 12.05 15.47
CA GLY A 197 -10.17 12.38 16.79
C GLY A 197 -8.71 12.87 16.75
N GLU A 198 -8.15 13.07 17.94
CA GLU A 198 -6.74 13.46 18.17
C GLU A 198 -5.92 12.30 18.75
N GLY A 199 -6.43 11.07 18.64
CA GLY A 199 -5.78 9.86 19.11
C GLY A 199 -4.55 9.47 18.29
N ARG A 200 -3.91 8.38 18.72
CA ARG A 200 -2.69 7.84 18.10
C ARG A 200 -2.96 6.43 17.58
N GLY A 201 -2.37 6.09 16.45
CA GLY A 201 -2.54 4.77 15.85
C GLY A 201 -2.28 4.77 14.36
N GLY A 202 -2.71 3.68 13.74
CA GLY A 202 -2.61 3.48 12.31
C GLY A 202 -3.73 2.58 11.78
N PRO A 203 -3.78 2.42 10.45
CA PRO A 203 -4.84 1.66 9.81
C PRO A 203 -4.93 0.20 10.25
N ASN A 204 -3.82 -0.47 10.55
CA ASN A 204 -3.83 -1.88 10.98
C ASN A 204 -4.32 -2.04 12.42
N ALA A 205 -3.86 -1.20 13.35
CA ALA A 205 -4.37 -1.17 14.71
C ALA A 205 -5.84 -0.76 14.75
N GLU A 206 -6.26 0.22 13.94
CA GLU A 206 -7.67 0.61 13.84
C GLU A 206 -8.54 -0.52 13.27
N TYR A 207 -8.08 -1.19 12.22
CA TYR A 207 -8.71 -2.39 11.65
C TYR A 207 -8.87 -3.48 12.72
N VAL A 208 -7.83 -3.81 13.48
CA VAL A 208 -7.88 -4.94 14.41
C VAL A 208 -8.71 -4.61 15.67
N LEU A 209 -8.78 -3.35 16.09
CA LEU A 209 -9.72 -2.90 17.13
C LEU A 209 -11.17 -3.01 16.67
N ALA A 210 -11.48 -2.55 15.46
CA ALA A 210 -12.81 -2.69 14.87
C ALA A 210 -13.19 -4.17 14.70
N LEU A 211 -12.23 -5.03 14.34
CA LEU A 211 -12.41 -6.47 14.25
C LEU A 211 -12.73 -7.09 15.62
N ALA A 212 -11.99 -6.73 16.67
CA ALA A 212 -12.25 -7.22 18.03
C ALA A 212 -13.66 -6.87 18.51
N LEU A 213 -14.11 -5.63 18.30
CA LEU A 213 -15.47 -5.19 18.62
C LEU A 213 -16.53 -5.97 17.84
N ALA A 214 -16.29 -6.24 16.56
CA ALA A 214 -17.22 -7.00 15.73
C ALA A 214 -17.27 -8.50 16.08
N LEU A 215 -16.16 -9.06 16.58
CA LEU A 215 -16.06 -10.45 17.02
C LEU A 215 -16.65 -10.70 18.40
N ASP A 216 -16.80 -9.66 19.23
CA ASP A 216 -17.41 -9.68 20.56
C ASP A 216 -16.92 -10.85 21.45
N GLY A 217 -15.60 -11.03 21.50
CA GLY A 217 -14.98 -12.07 22.33
C GLY A 217 -15.21 -13.51 21.85
N ASN A 218 -15.48 -13.74 20.55
CA ASN A 218 -15.65 -15.08 20.00
C ASN A 218 -14.45 -16.00 20.36
N PRO A 219 -14.66 -17.11 21.08
CA PRO A 219 -13.58 -17.92 21.64
C PRO A 219 -12.71 -18.61 20.59
N ALA A 220 -13.25 -18.85 19.39
CA ALA A 220 -12.59 -19.56 18.32
C ALA A 220 -11.62 -18.68 17.50
N VAL A 221 -11.68 -17.35 17.66
CA VAL A 221 -10.99 -16.43 16.75
C VAL A 221 -9.77 -15.79 17.43
N ARG A 222 -8.68 -15.67 16.67
CA ARG A 222 -7.51 -14.83 16.95
C ARG A 222 -7.17 -14.07 15.68
N ALA A 223 -6.62 -12.87 15.79
CA ALA A 223 -6.18 -12.15 14.61
C ALA A 223 -4.95 -11.28 14.87
N ILE A 224 -4.26 -10.97 13.78
CA ILE A 224 -3.15 -10.03 13.70
C ILE A 224 -3.35 -9.17 12.45
N ALA A 225 -3.02 -7.89 12.56
CA ALA A 225 -2.90 -6.98 11.43
C ALA A 225 -1.66 -6.13 11.63
N CYS A 226 -0.78 -6.08 10.63
CA CYS A 226 0.45 -5.31 10.68
C CYS A 226 0.80 -4.69 9.31
N ASP A 227 1.47 -3.54 9.33
CA ASP A 227 2.25 -3.06 8.19
C ASP A 227 3.55 -3.88 8.09
N THR A 228 3.88 -4.33 6.88
CA THR A 228 5.08 -5.14 6.65
C THR A 228 6.37 -4.36 6.77
N ASP A 229 6.35 -3.02 6.76
CA ASP A 229 7.53 -2.20 7.03
C ASP A 229 7.87 -2.02 8.51
N GLY A 230 6.93 -2.39 9.37
CA GLY A 230 7.05 -2.35 10.82
C GLY A 230 6.51 -1.08 11.46
N ILE A 231 5.84 -0.19 10.72
CA ILE A 231 5.31 1.08 11.20
C ILE A 231 3.85 1.26 10.77
N ASP A 232 2.93 1.27 11.73
CA ASP A 232 1.50 1.46 11.53
C ASP A 232 1.07 2.86 11.97
N GLY A 233 1.10 3.79 11.02
CA GLY A 233 0.64 5.16 11.20
C GLY A 233 1.61 6.03 11.99
N SER A 234 1.19 6.55 13.14
CA SER A 234 1.89 7.64 13.83
C SER A 234 2.96 7.21 14.85
N GLU A 235 3.05 5.92 15.17
CA GLU A 235 3.86 5.40 16.29
C GLU A 235 4.88 4.35 15.81
N ASP A 236 5.45 3.57 16.74
CA ASP A 236 6.55 2.61 16.50
C ASP A 236 6.11 1.15 16.37
N ASN A 237 4.81 0.87 16.48
CA ASN A 237 4.25 -0.46 16.31
C ASN A 237 4.05 -0.79 14.84
N ALA A 238 4.19 -2.06 14.47
CA ALA A 238 3.78 -2.56 13.16
C ALA A 238 2.27 -2.74 13.07
N GLY A 239 1.58 -2.85 14.20
CA GLY A 239 0.15 -3.15 14.26
C GLY A 239 -0.21 -3.72 15.63
N ALA A 240 -1.16 -4.65 15.68
CA ALA A 240 -1.60 -5.27 16.94
C ALA A 240 -2.19 -6.69 16.73
N ILE A 241 -2.30 -7.42 17.85
CA ILE A 241 -2.96 -8.74 17.92
C ILE A 241 -4.23 -8.67 18.75
N ILE A 242 -5.16 -9.58 18.49
CA ILE A 242 -6.38 -9.73 19.28
C ILE A 242 -6.69 -11.20 19.58
N GLY A 243 -7.35 -11.40 20.71
CA GLY A 243 -7.98 -12.66 21.09
C GLY A 243 -9.34 -12.48 21.77
N PRO A 244 -9.98 -13.57 22.21
CA PRO A 244 -11.32 -13.57 22.78
C PRO A 244 -11.39 -12.79 24.09
N ASP A 245 -10.27 -12.70 24.80
CA ASP A 245 -10.14 -12.00 26.08
C ASP A 245 -9.73 -10.53 25.92
N THR A 246 -9.42 -10.05 24.70
CA THR A 246 -8.99 -8.66 24.47
C THR A 246 -10.00 -7.66 25.04
N LEU A 247 -11.30 -7.82 24.74
CA LEU A 247 -12.33 -6.90 25.24
C LEU A 247 -12.58 -7.03 26.74
N SER A 248 -12.46 -8.23 27.31
CA SER A 248 -12.67 -8.45 28.76
C SER A 248 -11.50 -7.91 29.58
N ARG A 249 -10.26 -8.04 29.07
CA ARG A 249 -9.07 -7.39 29.63
C ARG A 249 -9.19 -5.86 29.57
N ALA A 250 -9.59 -5.31 28.43
CA ALA A 250 -9.81 -3.88 28.27
C ALA A 250 -10.83 -3.34 29.29
N LYS A 251 -11.98 -4.01 29.41
CA LYS A 251 -13.01 -3.66 30.38
C LYS A 251 -12.50 -3.72 31.83
N SER A 252 -11.65 -4.68 32.16
CA SER A 252 -11.05 -4.81 33.51
C SER A 252 -10.10 -3.66 33.84
N LEU A 253 -9.55 -3.00 32.83
CA LEU A 253 -8.74 -1.78 32.95
C LEU A 253 -9.56 -0.48 32.82
N GLY A 254 -10.89 -0.58 32.68
CA GLY A 254 -11.77 0.58 32.47
C GLY A 254 -11.68 1.19 31.07
N LEU A 255 -11.16 0.45 30.09
CA LEU A 255 -11.04 0.89 28.70
C LEU A 255 -12.30 0.52 27.91
N ASP A 256 -12.82 1.46 27.12
CA ASP A 256 -13.92 1.24 26.18
C ASP A 256 -13.38 1.24 24.75
N GLY A 257 -13.32 0.07 24.12
CA GLY A 257 -12.78 -0.07 22.76
C GLY A 257 -13.53 0.76 21.71
N GLY A 258 -14.84 0.98 21.89
CA GLY A 258 -15.62 1.84 21.01
C GLY A 258 -15.21 3.31 21.15
N ALA A 259 -15.00 3.78 22.37
CA ALA A 259 -14.53 5.15 22.63
C ALA A 259 -13.12 5.38 22.07
N PHE A 260 -12.19 4.44 22.24
CA PHE A 260 -10.85 4.52 21.66
C PHE A 260 -10.90 4.50 20.13
N LEU A 261 -11.77 3.68 19.54
CA LEU A 261 -11.97 3.64 18.10
C LEU A 261 -12.50 4.99 17.60
N ASP A 262 -13.52 5.57 18.22
CA ASP A 262 -14.07 6.88 17.83
C ASP A 262 -13.09 8.04 18.00
N ALA A 263 -12.16 7.94 18.95
CA ALA A 263 -11.07 8.89 19.15
C ALA A 263 -9.88 8.69 18.20
N ASN A 264 -9.89 7.66 17.34
CA ASN A 264 -8.74 7.20 16.55
C ASN A 264 -7.49 6.91 17.42
N ASP A 265 -7.67 6.37 18.63
CA ASP A 265 -6.59 6.04 19.57
C ASP A 265 -6.35 4.52 19.69
N SER A 266 -6.29 3.81 18.57
CA SER A 266 -6.07 2.35 18.57
C SER A 266 -4.72 1.97 19.19
N TYR A 267 -3.68 2.80 19.05
CA TYR A 267 -2.40 2.59 19.72
C TYR A 267 -2.54 2.64 21.24
N GLY A 268 -3.21 3.68 21.77
CA GLY A 268 -3.44 3.81 23.22
C GLY A 268 -4.16 2.60 23.81
N PHE A 269 -5.16 2.09 23.10
CA PHE A 269 -5.90 0.89 23.48
C PHE A 269 -5.00 -0.35 23.60
N PHE A 270 -4.27 -0.69 22.53
CA PHE A 270 -3.43 -1.90 22.52
C PHE A 270 -2.18 -1.77 23.38
N LYS A 271 -1.65 -0.55 23.54
CA LYS A 271 -0.53 -0.28 24.47
C LYS A 271 -0.92 -0.57 25.91
N ALA A 272 -2.12 -0.15 26.32
CA ALA A 272 -2.60 -0.40 27.68
C ALA A 272 -2.82 -1.90 27.95
N LEU A 273 -3.05 -2.68 26.89
CA LEU A 273 -3.16 -4.13 26.96
C LEU A 273 -1.83 -4.87 26.84
N ASP A 274 -0.77 -4.26 26.32
CA ASP A 274 0.46 -4.95 25.89
C ASP A 274 0.22 -5.93 24.71
N ASP A 275 -0.70 -5.55 23.82
CA ASP A 275 -1.10 -6.34 22.64
C ASP A 275 -0.60 -5.70 21.31
N LEU A 276 0.31 -4.72 21.38
CA LEU A 276 0.96 -4.14 20.20
C LEU A 276 1.97 -5.11 19.59
N VAL A 277 2.09 -5.10 18.27
CA VAL A 277 3.13 -5.84 17.56
C VAL A 277 4.32 -4.91 17.31
N MET A 278 5.44 -5.20 17.98
CA MET A 278 6.67 -4.41 17.89
C MET A 278 7.73 -5.18 17.11
N THR A 279 7.86 -4.94 15.81
CA THR A 279 8.90 -5.57 14.98
C THR A 279 10.18 -4.75 14.90
N GLY A 280 10.08 -3.43 15.11
CA GLY A 280 11.05 -2.48 14.58
C GLY A 280 11.02 -2.43 13.05
N PRO A 281 11.92 -1.65 12.40
CA PRO A 281 11.96 -1.55 10.95
C PRO A 281 12.35 -2.91 10.34
N THR A 282 11.47 -3.47 9.52
CA THR A 282 11.70 -4.75 8.84
C THR A 282 12.61 -4.60 7.61
N LEU A 283 12.78 -3.36 7.14
CA LEU A 283 13.56 -2.98 5.95
C LEU A 283 13.00 -3.54 4.63
N THR A 284 11.71 -3.87 4.60
CA THR A 284 10.94 -4.21 3.40
C THR A 284 9.56 -3.56 3.49
N ASN A 285 8.85 -3.41 2.39
CA ASN A 285 7.44 -3.00 2.41
C ASN A 285 6.72 -3.68 1.24
N VAL A 286 5.69 -4.47 1.56
CA VAL A 286 4.73 -5.08 0.64
C VAL A 286 3.29 -4.87 1.17
N ASN A 287 3.05 -3.66 1.70
CA ASN A 287 1.82 -3.16 2.31
C ASN A 287 1.38 -3.94 3.57
N ASP A 288 0.08 -3.94 3.87
CA ASP A 288 -0.47 -4.58 5.05
C ASP A 288 -0.44 -6.11 4.94
N PHE A 289 -0.27 -6.76 6.09
CA PHE A 289 -0.49 -8.18 6.28
C PHE A 289 -1.53 -8.40 7.39
N ARG A 290 -2.61 -9.11 7.06
CA ARG A 290 -3.67 -9.46 8.01
C ARG A 290 -3.92 -10.96 7.99
N ALA A 291 -3.99 -11.56 9.18
CA ALA A 291 -4.36 -12.95 9.37
C ALA A 291 -5.42 -13.09 10.45
N ILE A 292 -6.50 -13.81 10.15
CA ILE A 292 -7.56 -14.17 11.10
C ILE A 292 -7.61 -15.69 11.19
N LEU A 293 -7.14 -16.22 12.31
CA LEU A 293 -7.19 -17.64 12.62
C LEU A 293 -8.51 -17.96 13.31
N VAL A 294 -9.24 -18.92 12.76
CA VAL A 294 -10.42 -19.54 13.34
C VAL A 294 -10.08 -20.98 13.66
N ASN A 295 -10.15 -21.36 14.94
CA ASN A 295 -9.99 -22.75 15.36
C ASN A 295 -11.35 -23.45 15.32
N GLY A 296 -11.44 -24.53 14.55
CA GLY A 296 -12.55 -25.48 14.61
C GLY A 296 -12.63 -26.12 16.00
N LYS A 297 -13.81 -26.65 16.32
CA LYS A 297 -14.02 -27.40 17.57
C LYS A 297 -13.50 -28.82 17.46
#